data_AF-A0A7L3PNZ4-F1
#
_entry.id   AF-A0A7L3PNZ4-F1
#
_cell.length_a   1.000
_cell.length_b   1.000
_cell.length_c   1.000
_cell.angle_alpha   90.00
_cell.angle_beta   90.00
_cell.angle_gamma   90.00
#
_symmetry.space_group_name_H-M   'P 1'
#
loop_
_entity.id
_entity.type
_entity.pdbx_description
1 polymer ?
#
loop_
_entity_poly.entity_id
_entity_poly.type
_entity_poly.pdbx_seq_one_letter_code
_entity_poly.pdbx_strand_id
1 'polypeptide(L)'
;HSNHLDNNTLHSPPPPPRPCKETFTVFYHESDSDTATPSAPPWLENPWLKVDTVAAEHLARPGDGAGGSPSARVNRKTLRLGPLTRGGFYVA
;
A
#
# COMPACT_ATOMS: atom_id res chain seq x y z
N HIS A 1 -8.46 -48.07 -36.60
CA HIS A 1 -8.81 -47.51 -35.28
C HIS A 1 -8.24 -46.10 -35.25
N SER A 2 -9.11 -45.09 -35.29
CA SER A 2 -8.76 -43.68 -35.49
C SER A 2 -8.90 -42.89 -34.18
N ASN A 3 -8.08 -41.82 -34.10
CA ASN A 3 -8.16 -40.60 -33.26
C ASN A 3 -7.34 -40.65 -31.94
N HIS A 4 -6.26 -39.85 -31.73
CA HIS A 4 -6.15 -38.37 -31.74
C HIS A 4 -7.03 -37.79 -30.62
N LEU A 5 -6.56 -37.17 -29.52
CA LEU A 5 -5.67 -36.01 -29.41
C LEU A 5 -5.09 -35.86 -27.99
N ASP A 6 -3.92 -35.24 -27.96
CA ASP A 6 -3.21 -34.71 -26.80
C ASP A 6 -4.09 -33.77 -25.97
N ASN A 7 -4.17 -33.99 -24.66
CA ASN A 7 -4.72 -33.01 -23.73
C ASN A 7 -3.64 -32.59 -22.74
N ASN A 8 -2.57 -32.00 -23.30
CA ASN A 8 -1.56 -31.32 -22.51
C ASN A 8 -2.10 -29.91 -22.17
N THR A 9 -2.99 -29.84 -21.17
CA THR A 9 -3.42 -28.57 -20.60
C THR A 9 -2.23 -28.01 -19.81
N LEU A 10 -1.36 -27.28 -20.51
CA LEU A 10 -0.25 -26.55 -19.93
C LEU A 10 -0.83 -25.45 -19.03
N HIS A 11 -1.11 -25.79 -17.77
CA HIS A 11 -1.39 -24.79 -16.74
C HIS A 11 -0.15 -23.92 -16.61
N SER A 12 -0.31 -22.63 -16.89
CA SER A 12 0.72 -21.63 -16.61
C SER A 12 1.18 -21.79 -15.16
N PRO A 13 2.50 -21.74 -14.88
CA PRO A 13 2.98 -21.78 -13.50
C PRO A 13 2.31 -20.63 -12.73
N PRO A 14 1.93 -20.85 -11.45
CA PRO A 14 1.37 -19.78 -10.64
C PRO A 14 2.33 -18.59 -10.65
N PRO A 15 1.81 -17.35 -10.76
CA PRO A 15 2.66 -16.18 -10.73
C PRO A 15 3.52 -16.23 -9.46
N PRO A 16 4.79 -15.78 -9.53
CA PRO A 16 5.67 -15.81 -8.38
C PRO A 16 4.98 -15.09 -7.21
N PRO A 17 5.07 -15.64 -5.99
CA PRO A 17 4.51 -15.00 -4.82
C PRO A 17 5.06 -13.59 -4.75
N ARG A 18 4.17 -12.60 -4.78
CA ARG A 18 4.58 -11.21 -4.60
C ARG A 18 5.21 -11.12 -3.22
N PRO A 19 6.44 -10.57 -3.09
CA PRO A 19 7.04 -10.40 -1.78
C PRO A 19 6.09 -9.57 -0.93
N CYS A 20 5.75 -10.09 0.26
CA CYS A 20 4.96 -9.34 1.23
C CYS A 20 5.65 -8.00 1.47
N LYS A 21 4.93 -6.89 1.24
CA LYS A 21 5.43 -5.55 1.51
C LYS A 21 4.91 -5.11 2.86
N GLU A 22 5.81 -4.80 3.77
CA GLU A 22 5.53 -4.42 5.17
C GLU A 22 5.66 -2.90 5.38
N THR A 23 5.52 -2.15 4.28
CA THR A 23 5.71 -0.70 4.25
C THR A 23 4.62 -0.03 3.42
N PHE A 24 4.19 1.15 3.84
CA PHE A 24 3.39 2.07 3.02
C PHE A 24 4.15 3.38 2.80
N THR A 25 3.77 4.16 1.80
CA THR A 25 4.37 5.48 1.56
C THR A 25 3.32 6.54 1.86
N VAL A 26 3.72 7.61 2.54
CA VAL A 26 2.87 8.76 2.84
C VAL A 26 3.25 9.91 1.90
N PHE A 27 2.24 10.56 1.34
CA PHE A 27 2.39 11.76 0.52
C PHE A 27 1.49 12.89 1.03
N TYR A 28 1.79 14.14 0.63
CA TYR A 28 0.91 15.28 0.85
C TYR A 28 0.79 16.17 -0.40
N HIS A 29 -0.34 16.88 -0.52
CA HIS A 29 -0.58 17.84 -1.60
C HIS A 29 -1.22 19.11 -1.03
N GLU A 30 -0.58 20.27 -1.21
CA GLU A 30 -1.09 21.55 -0.76
C GLU A 30 -2.12 22.14 -1.73
N SER A 31 -3.20 22.70 -1.19
CA SER A 31 -4.27 23.36 -1.95
C SER A 31 -4.73 24.63 -1.23
N ASP A 32 -5.17 25.64 -1.98
CA ASP A 32 -5.68 26.89 -1.40
C ASP A 32 -7.13 26.76 -0.91
N SER A 33 -7.86 25.75 -1.38
CA SER A 33 -9.24 25.43 -1.00
C SER A 33 -9.54 23.93 -1.14
N ASP A 34 -10.71 23.50 -0.65
CA ASP A 34 -11.14 22.10 -0.80
C ASP A 34 -11.60 21.82 -2.25
N THR A 35 -10.72 21.19 -3.04
CA THR A 35 -10.91 20.97 -4.49
C THR A 35 -10.72 19.51 -4.91
N ALA A 36 -10.50 18.60 -3.96
CA ALA A 36 -10.33 17.19 -4.26
C ALA A 36 -11.59 16.59 -4.91
N THR A 37 -11.37 15.72 -5.89
CA THR A 37 -12.40 14.94 -6.58
C THR A 37 -11.91 13.49 -6.70
N PRO A 38 -12.74 12.53 -7.16
CA PRO A 38 -12.29 11.15 -7.35
C PRO A 38 -11.06 11.00 -8.27
N SER A 39 -10.81 11.95 -9.16
CA SER A 39 -9.72 11.92 -10.14
C SER A 39 -8.69 13.06 -10.03
N ALA A 40 -8.89 14.02 -9.13
CA ALA A 40 -8.01 15.18 -8.96
C ALA A 40 -7.72 15.47 -7.48
N PRO A 41 -6.48 15.80 -7.09
CA PRO A 41 -5.26 15.71 -7.90
C PRO A 41 -5.00 14.25 -8.36
N PRO A 42 -4.32 14.03 -9.50
CA PRO A 42 -4.12 12.70 -10.04
C PRO A 42 -3.34 11.82 -9.06
N TRP A 43 -3.66 10.52 -9.00
CA TRP A 43 -3.04 9.54 -8.11
C TRP A 43 -1.63 9.11 -8.57
N LEU A 44 -0.72 10.07 -8.61
CA LEU A 44 0.66 9.96 -9.10
C LEU A 44 1.59 10.81 -8.20
N GLU A 45 2.88 10.49 -8.13
CA GLU A 45 3.88 11.19 -7.28
C GLU A 45 4.11 12.68 -7.66
N ASN A 46 3.63 13.12 -8.81
CA ASN A 46 3.51 14.54 -9.12
C ASN A 46 2.04 14.78 -9.48
N PRO A 47 1.24 15.47 -8.64
CA PRO A 47 1.63 16.58 -7.76
C PRO A 47 1.82 16.24 -6.26
N TRP A 48 1.77 14.97 -5.87
CA TRP A 48 1.85 14.55 -4.47
C TRP A 48 3.29 14.48 -3.94
N LEU A 49 3.66 15.36 -3.02
CA LEU A 49 5.01 15.32 -2.43
C LEU A 49 5.16 14.14 -1.47
N LYS A 50 6.15 13.29 -1.73
CA LYS A 50 6.51 12.17 -0.86
C LYS A 50 7.05 12.67 0.48
N VAL A 51 6.47 12.15 1.56
CA VAL A 51 6.90 12.46 2.94
C VAL A 51 7.92 11.42 3.41
N ASP A 52 7.51 10.16 3.45
CA ASP A 52 8.34 9.05 3.93
C ASP A 52 7.78 7.70 3.44
N THR A 53 8.61 6.66 3.42
CA THR A 53 8.17 5.27 3.29
C THR A 53 8.22 4.61 4.67
N VAL A 54 7.04 4.46 5.28
CA VAL A 54 6.85 3.98 6.65
C VAL A 54 6.79 2.47 6.69
N ALA A 55 7.69 1.87 7.46
CA ALA A 55 7.68 0.45 7.80
C ALA A 55 6.96 0.20 9.14
N ALA A 56 6.44 -1.00 9.32
CA ALA A 56 5.96 -1.48 10.62
C ALA A 56 7.14 -1.93 11.51
N GLU A 57 7.13 -1.51 12.78
CA GLU A 57 8.09 -1.99 13.80
C GLU A 57 7.65 -3.34 14.40
N HIS A 58 6.33 -3.53 14.51
CA HIS A 58 5.69 -4.73 15.00
C HIS A 58 4.81 -5.32 13.90
N LEU A 59 5.18 -6.52 13.45
CA LEU A 59 4.38 -7.31 12.53
C LEU A 59 3.50 -8.25 13.34
N ALA A 60 2.20 -8.27 13.05
CA ALA A 60 1.33 -9.29 13.60
C ALA A 60 1.64 -10.62 12.91
N ARG A 61 2.10 -11.64 13.65
CA ARG A 61 2.18 -13.00 13.08
C ARG A 61 0.94 -13.82 13.48
N PRO A 62 0.46 -14.68 12.58
CA PRO A 62 -0.52 -15.69 12.94
C PRO A 62 0.03 -16.57 14.07
N GLY A 63 -0.64 -16.58 15.23
CA GLY A 63 -0.27 -17.41 16.39
C GLY A 63 0.44 -16.70 17.55
N ASP A 64 0.71 -15.39 17.47
CA ASP A 64 1.49 -14.66 18.49
C ASP A 64 0.73 -14.38 19.82
N GLY A 65 -0.54 -14.77 19.97
CA GLY A 65 -1.27 -14.62 21.24
C GLY A 65 -1.58 -15.95 21.93
N ALA A 66 -1.79 -15.88 23.25
CA ALA A 66 -2.28 -17.00 24.05
C ALA A 66 -3.60 -17.53 23.45
N GLY A 67 -3.62 -18.80 23.03
CA GLY A 67 -4.79 -19.43 22.40
C GLY A 67 -4.96 -19.16 20.90
N GLY A 68 -3.95 -18.65 20.19
CA GLY A 68 -4.00 -18.48 18.72
C GLY A 68 -4.70 -17.19 18.25
N SER A 69 -5.06 -16.29 19.17
CA SER A 69 -5.58 -14.97 18.83
C SER A 69 -4.43 -14.03 18.44
N PRO A 70 -4.51 -13.24 17.35
CA PRO A 70 -3.44 -12.31 16.99
C PRO A 70 -3.29 -11.21 18.06
N SER A 71 -2.19 -11.20 18.81
CA SER A 71 -1.84 -10.05 19.66
C SER A 71 -1.19 -8.96 18.79
N ALA A 72 -1.99 -8.32 17.93
CA ALA A 72 -1.46 -7.27 17.07
C ALA A 72 -1.11 -6.02 17.90
N ARG A 73 0.18 -5.68 17.96
CA ARG A 73 0.64 -4.39 18.54
C ARG A 73 0.42 -3.29 17.51
N VAL A 74 -0.05 -2.13 17.95
CA VAL A 74 -0.23 -0.96 17.10
C VAL A 74 1.11 -0.28 16.86
N ASN A 75 1.45 -0.02 15.59
CA ASN A 75 2.61 0.77 15.19
C ASN A 75 2.27 2.27 15.20
N ARG A 76 3.21 3.12 15.63
CA ARG A 76 3.03 4.57 15.64
C ARG A 76 4.24 5.28 15.03
N LYS A 77 4.00 6.16 14.05
CA LYS A 77 5.02 7.00 13.41
C LYS A 77 4.58 8.46 13.50
N THR A 78 5.52 9.36 13.81
CA THR A 78 5.32 10.81 13.74
C THR A 78 6.11 11.35 12.56
N LEU A 79 5.42 12.01 11.62
CA LEU A 79 6.00 12.61 10.43
C LEU A 79 5.85 14.13 10.47
N ARG A 80 6.78 14.85 9.84
CA ARG A 80 6.73 16.31 9.72
C ARG A 80 6.45 16.67 8.26
N LEU A 81 5.46 17.53 8.03
CA LEU A 81 5.08 18.04 6.71
C LEU A 81 5.48 19.51 6.59
N GLY A 82 6.07 19.92 5.47
CA GLY A 82 6.30 21.33 5.14
C GLY A 82 7.76 21.80 5.11
N PRO A 83 7.99 23.12 4.97
CA PRO A 83 7.06 24.21 5.30
C PRO A 83 5.83 24.27 4.38
N LEU A 84 4.66 24.49 4.97
CA LEU A 84 3.39 24.68 4.24
C LEU A 84 3.18 26.16 3.94
N THR A 85 2.69 26.48 2.75
CA THR A 85 2.52 27.85 2.27
C THR A 85 1.12 28.16 1.72
N ARG A 86 0.28 27.14 1.48
CA ARG A 86 -1.08 27.30 0.93
C ARG A 86 -2.17 27.25 2.01
N GLY A 87 -3.42 27.43 1.60
CA GLY A 87 -4.60 27.44 2.49
C GLY A 87 -4.87 26.13 3.27
N GLY A 88 -4.37 25.00 2.77
CA GLY A 88 -4.52 23.68 3.40
C GLY A 88 -3.79 22.57 2.63
N PHE A 89 -4.00 21.31 3.02
CA PHE A 89 -3.39 20.16 2.37
C PHE A 89 -4.21 18.86 2.53
N TYR A 90 -3.95 17.91 1.64
CA TYR A 90 -4.42 16.52 1.72
C TYR A 90 -3.25 15.56 2.02
N VAL A 91 -3.54 14.41 2.60
CA VAL A 91 -2.58 13.31 2.84
C VAL A 91 -3.08 12.05 2.13
N ALA A 92 -2.16 11.30 1.51
CA ALA A 92 -2.41 10.03 0.83
C ALA A 92 -1.42 8.95 1.27
#